data_AF-A0A7K9LDB1-F1
#
_entry.id   AF-A0A7K9LDB1-F1
#
_cell.length_a   1.000
_cell.length_b   1.000
_cell.length_c   1.000
_cell.angle_alpha   90.00
_cell.angle_beta   90.00
_cell.angle_gamma   90.00
#
_symmetry.space_group_name_H-M   'P 1'
#
loop_
_entity.id
_entity.type
_entity.pdbx_description
1 polymer ?
#
loop_
_entity_poly.entity_id
_entity_poly.type
_entity_poly.pdbx_seq_one_letter_code
_entity_poly.pdbx_strand_id
1 'polypeptide(L)'
;VAIKTVPRSRVRHWDKLPDSTSTPLKIVLLVKVSTGFPGVVQLLEWLELPNNIVMVLERPEWCQDLQHFIQARGFLSEEVARELFCQVLEAVQHCTSCGVLHKDIKPENV
;
A
#
# COMPACT_ATOMS: atom_id res chain seq x y z
N VAL A 1 -1.90 -3.68 -13.66
CA VAL A 1 -1.76 -4.30 -12.32
C VAL A 1 -0.30 -4.52 -11.97
N ALA A 2 0.01 -4.63 -10.68
CA ALA A 2 1.27 -5.11 -10.11
C ALA A 2 1.00 -6.40 -9.35
N ILE A 3 1.91 -7.38 -9.44
CA ILE A 3 1.76 -8.68 -8.77
C ILE A 3 2.84 -8.80 -7.70
N LYS A 4 2.43 -8.84 -6.43
CA LYS A 4 3.34 -9.02 -5.30
C LYS A 4 3.23 -10.44 -4.78
N THR A 5 4.33 -11.18 -4.81
CA THR A 5 4.42 -12.53 -4.25
C THR A 5 5.21 -12.50 -2.94
N VAL A 6 4.64 -13.08 -1.89
CA VAL A 6 5.27 -13.20 -0.56
C VAL A 6 5.38 -14.67 -0.19
N PRO A 7 6.58 -15.21 0.05
CA PRO A 7 6.73 -16.57 0.57
C PRO A 7 5.99 -16.72 1.90
N ARG A 8 5.21 -17.79 2.05
CA ARG A 8 4.42 -18.04 3.26
C ARG A 8 5.30 -18.08 4.52
N SER A 9 6.53 -18.58 4.39
CA SER A 9 7.53 -18.62 5.46
C SER A 9 7.98 -17.23 5.96
N ARG A 10 7.75 -16.16 5.19
CA ARG A 10 8.07 -14.79 5.58
C ARG A 10 6.90 -14.05 6.24
N VAL A 11 5.72 -14.64 6.30
CA VAL A 11 4.53 -14.01 6.89
C VAL A 11 4.53 -14.22 8.40
N ARG A 12 4.82 -13.14 9.14
CA ARG A 12 4.93 -13.17 10.61
C ARG A 12 3.63 -12.83 11.34
N HIS A 13 2.76 -12.06 10.70
CA HIS A 13 1.55 -11.53 11.32
C HIS A 13 0.33 -11.94 10.52
N TRP A 14 -0.63 -12.51 11.22
CA TRP A 14 -1.89 -13.03 10.71
C TRP A 14 -3.04 -12.42 11.50
N ASP A 15 -4.17 -12.24 10.83
CA ASP A 15 -5.41 -11.78 11.43
C ASP A 15 -6.60 -12.45 10.71
N LYS A 16 -7.84 -12.09 11.05
CA LYS A 16 -9.04 -12.66 10.44
C LYS A 16 -9.76 -11.64 9.56
N LEU A 17 -10.20 -12.10 8.40
CA LEU A 17 -11.22 -11.41 7.61
C LEU A 17 -12.60 -11.55 8.26
N PRO A 18 -13.62 -10.78 7.81
CA PRO A 18 -14.98 -10.84 8.39
C PRO A 18 -15.63 -12.23 8.34
N ASP A 19 -15.25 -13.05 7.37
CA ASP A 19 -15.66 -14.45 7.21
C ASP A 19 -14.89 -15.42 8.12
N SER A 20 -14.05 -14.90 9.04
CA SER A 20 -13.16 -15.64 9.93
C SER A 20 -11.98 -16.35 9.26
N THR A 21 -11.73 -16.12 7.97
CA THR A 21 -10.58 -16.69 7.25
C THR A 21 -9.26 -16.13 7.79
N SER A 22 -8.37 -17.01 8.25
CA SER A 22 -7.04 -16.60 8.73
C SER A 22 -6.19 -16.15 7.55
N THR A 23 -5.83 -14.87 7.56
CA THR A 23 -5.27 -14.17 6.42
C THR A 23 -4.06 -13.34 6.88
N PRO A 24 -3.01 -13.18 6.07
CA PRO A 24 -1.91 -12.29 6.42
C PRO A 24 -2.40 -10.90 6.77
N LEU A 25 -1.84 -10.32 7.84
CA LEU A 25 -2.26 -9.00 8.33
C LEU A 25 -2.20 -7.95 7.22
N LYS A 26 -1.19 -7.98 6.35
CA LYS A 26 -1.08 -7.04 5.21
C LYS A 26 -2.29 -7.08 4.28
N ILE A 27 -2.85 -8.26 4.02
CA ILE A 27 -4.05 -8.40 3.17
C ILE A 27 -5.27 -7.88 3.94
N VAL A 28 -5.44 -8.24 5.21
CA VAL A 28 -6.56 -7.72 6.03
C VAL A 28 -6.55 -6.19 6.08
N LEU A 29 -5.39 -5.57 6.29
CA LEU A 29 -5.25 -4.12 6.29
C LEU A 29 -5.54 -3.51 4.91
N LEU A 30 -5.07 -4.13 3.83
CA LEU A 30 -5.33 -3.65 2.46
C LEU A 30 -6.80 -3.77 2.08
N VAL A 31 -7.49 -4.84 2.47
CA VAL A 31 -8.95 -4.98 2.29
C VAL A 31 -9.68 -3.84 2.98
N LYS A 32 -9.28 -3.45 4.20
CA LYS A 32 -9.93 -2.35 4.94
C LYS A 32 -9.79 -0.99 4.26
N VAL A 33 -8.65 -0.70 3.61
CA VAL A 33 -8.37 0.61 2.99
C VAL A 33 -8.71 0.66 1.49
N SER A 34 -8.92 -0.48 0.84
CA SER A 34 -9.22 -0.57 -0.60
C SER A 34 -10.70 -0.27 -0.87
N THR A 35 -11.10 0.98 -0.62
CA THR A 35 -12.49 1.47 -0.77
C THR A 35 -12.68 2.30 -2.04
N GLY A 36 -11.71 2.29 -2.97
CA GLY A 36 -11.68 3.16 -4.15
C GLY A 36 -11.09 4.55 -3.91
N PHE A 37 -10.51 4.82 -2.74
CA PHE A 37 -9.82 6.08 -2.47
C PHE A 37 -8.48 6.14 -3.22
N PRO A 38 -8.21 7.17 -4.06
CA PRO A 38 -7.08 7.18 -4.98
C PRO A 38 -5.70 7.34 -4.32
N GLY A 39 -5.61 7.87 -3.11
CA GLY A 39 -4.33 8.06 -2.41
C GLY A 39 -3.74 6.78 -1.79
N VAL A 40 -4.37 5.62 -1.97
CA VAL A 40 -3.83 4.32 -1.55
C VAL A 40 -3.95 3.34 -2.72
N VAL A 41 -2.88 2.57 -3.00
CA VAL A 41 -2.92 1.52 -4.02
C VAL A 41 -3.94 0.45 -3.65
N GLN A 42 -4.88 0.18 -4.57
CA GLN A 42 -5.97 -0.76 -4.31
C GLN A 42 -5.52 -2.22 -4.41
N LEU A 43 -5.98 -3.05 -3.47
CA LEU A 43 -5.94 -4.50 -3.61
C LEU A 43 -7.12 -4.95 -4.49
N LEU A 44 -6.80 -5.51 -5.64
CA LEU A 44 -7.80 -5.99 -6.61
C LEU A 44 -8.19 -7.45 -6.32
N GLU A 45 -7.20 -8.28 -6.02
CA GLU A 45 -7.38 -9.69 -5.71
C GLU A 45 -6.19 -10.23 -4.89
N TRP A 46 -6.39 -11.32 -4.16
CA TRP A 46 -5.29 -12.07 -3.57
C TRP A 46 -5.55 -13.57 -3.65
N LEU A 47 -4.49 -14.35 -3.77
CA LEU A 47 -4.54 -15.79 -3.90
C LEU A 47 -3.60 -16.43 -2.89
N GLU A 48 -4.04 -17.54 -2.30
CA GLU A 48 -3.22 -18.40 -1.47
C GLU A 48 -2.74 -19.60 -2.29
N LEU A 49 -1.42 -19.76 -2.41
CA LEU A 49 -0.76 -20.90 -3.00
C LEU A 49 -0.04 -21.70 -1.90
N PRO A 50 0.33 -22.98 -2.14
CA PRO A 50 0.92 -23.82 -1.10
C PRO A 50 2.10 -23.19 -0.34
N ASN A 51 2.98 -22.47 -1.07
CA ASN A 51 4.20 -21.88 -0.52
C ASN A 51 4.22 -20.34 -0.58
N ASN A 52 3.23 -19.72 -1.22
CA ASN A 52 3.26 -18.30 -1.55
C ASN A 52 1.89 -17.66 -1.38
N ILE A 53 1.91 -16.38 -1.09
CA ILE A 53 0.72 -15.54 -1.08
C ILE A 53 0.91 -14.50 -2.16
N VAL A 54 -0.05 -14.43 -3.08
CA VAL A 54 0.00 -13.55 -4.25
C VAL A 54 -1.02 -12.45 -4.08
N MET A 55 -0.63 -11.22 -4.38
CA MET A 55 -1.48 -10.05 -4.31
C MET A 55 -1.48 -9.36 -5.67
N VAL A 56 -2.67 -9.15 -6.21
CA VAL A 56 -2.90 -8.37 -7.43
C VAL A 56 -3.29 -6.95 -7.00
N LEU A 57 -2.40 -6.00 -7.27
CA LEU A 57 -2.52 -4.61 -6.87
C LEU A 57 -2.78 -3.73 -8.10
N GLU A 58 -3.44 -2.60 -7.88
CA GLU A 58 -3.45 -1.50 -8.84
C GLU A 58 -2.01 -1.11 -9.21
N ARG A 59 -1.81 -0.70 -10.47
CA ARG A 59 -0.54 -0.15 -10.94
C ARG A 59 -0.83 0.91 -11.99
N PRO A 60 -0.53 2.19 -11.73
CA PRO A 60 -0.59 3.22 -12.75
C PRO A 60 0.36 2.88 -13.91
N GLU A 61 -0.01 3.25 -15.14
CA GLU A 61 0.76 2.89 -16.33
C GLU A 61 2.14 3.54 -16.32
N TRP A 62 2.18 4.84 -16.01
CA TRP A 62 3.38 5.66 -15.86
C TRP A 62 3.60 6.00 -14.39
N CYS A 63 4.18 5.07 -13.63
CA CYS A 63 4.46 5.24 -12.21
C CYS A 63 5.97 5.29 -11.92
N GLN A 64 6.34 6.10 -10.93
CA GLN A 64 7.65 6.17 -10.32
C GLN A 64 7.43 6.42 -8.83
N ASP A 65 8.16 5.73 -7.95
CA ASP A 65 8.08 6.02 -6.51
C ASP A 65 8.76 7.34 -6.16
N LEU A 66 8.34 7.92 -5.04
CA LEU A 66 8.78 9.23 -4.59
C LEU A 66 10.28 9.26 -4.28
N GLN A 67 10.88 8.15 -3.84
CA GLN A 67 12.33 8.08 -3.60
C GLN A 67 13.10 8.34 -4.90
N HIS A 68 12.81 7.60 -5.96
CA HIS A 68 13.48 7.80 -7.24
C HIS A 68 13.15 9.17 -7.83
N PHE A 69 11.93 9.69 -7.62
CA PHE A 69 11.55 11.03 -8.10
C PHE A 69 12.41 12.12 -7.46
N ILE A 70 12.63 12.04 -6.15
CA ILE A 70 13.50 12.94 -5.40
C ILE A 70 14.96 12.77 -5.87
N GLN A 71 15.46 11.53 -5.97
CA GLN A 71 16.84 11.27 -6.40
C GLN A 71 17.14 11.84 -7.80
N ALA A 72 16.19 11.76 -8.73
CA ALA A 72 16.36 12.27 -10.08
C ALA A 72 16.37 13.81 -10.16
N ARG A 73 15.68 14.49 -9.24
CA ARG A 73 15.53 15.96 -9.25
C ARG A 73 16.40 16.68 -8.22
N GLY A 74 16.96 15.95 -7.24
CA GLY A 74 17.60 16.54 -6.07
C GLY A 74 16.56 17.10 -5.10
N PHE A 75 16.61 18.39 -4.83
CA PHE A 75 15.64 19.04 -3.94
C PHE A 75 14.35 19.39 -4.68
N LEU A 76 13.21 19.18 -4.03
CA LEU A 76 11.92 19.63 -4.53
C LEU A 76 11.71 21.09 -4.14
N SER A 77 11.05 21.87 -5.01
CA SER A 77 10.55 23.19 -4.60
C SER A 77 9.49 23.03 -3.51
N GLU A 78 9.35 24.04 -2.65
CA GLU A 78 8.34 24.01 -1.59
C GLU A 78 6.91 23.82 -2.15
N GLU A 79 6.63 24.37 -3.32
CA GLU A 79 5.34 24.21 -3.99
C GLU A 79 5.04 22.74 -4.32
N VAL A 80 6.00 22.05 -4.96
CA VAL A 80 5.86 20.62 -5.31
C VAL A 80 5.82 19.75 -4.04
N ALA A 81 6.70 20.05 -3.07
CA ALA A 81 6.75 19.32 -1.81
C ALA A 81 5.44 19.46 -1.02
N ARG A 82 4.86 20.67 -0.98
CA ARG A 82 3.57 20.95 -0.34
C ARG A 82 2.45 20.12 -0.96
N GLU A 83 2.36 20.07 -2.29
CA GLU A 83 1.31 19.31 -2.98
C GLU A 83 1.43 17.80 -2.75
N LEU A 84 2.64 17.24 -2.85
CA LEU A 84 2.88 15.83 -2.54
C LEU A 84 2.56 15.52 -1.08
N PHE A 85 2.98 16.39 -0.15
CA PHE A 85 2.74 16.18 1.26
C PHE A 85 1.25 16.27 1.62
N CYS A 86 0.50 17.18 1.01
CA CYS A 86 -0.97 17.23 1.15
C CYS A 86 -1.62 15.90 0.73
N GLN A 87 -1.24 15.34 -0.41
CA GLN A 87 -1.77 14.04 -0.86
C GLN A 87 -1.39 12.89 0.09
N VAL A 88 -0.17 12.87 0.60
CA VAL A 88 0.26 11.89 1.62
C VAL A 88 -0.57 12.04 2.89
N LEU A 89 -0.83 13.27 3.36
CA LEU A 89 -1.68 13.51 4.53
C LEU A 89 -3.10 13.00 4.32
N GLU A 90 -3.70 13.25 3.16
CA GLU A 90 -5.03 12.74 2.81
C GLU A 90 -5.04 11.20 2.79
N ALA A 91 -4.01 10.56 2.24
CA ALA A 91 -3.87 9.10 2.25
C ALA A 91 -3.74 8.51 3.67
N VAL A 92 -3.00 9.18 4.54
CA VAL A 92 -2.86 8.77 5.95
C VAL A 92 -4.16 8.97 6.72
N GLN A 93 -4.88 10.06 6.47
CA GLN A 93 -6.20 10.32 7.05
C GLN A 93 -7.19 9.24 6.62
N HIS A 94 -7.20 8.86 5.34
CA HIS A 94 -7.99 7.74 4.83
C HIS A 94 -7.65 6.42 5.53
N CYS A 95 -6.36 6.06 5.62
CA CYS A 95 -5.96 4.86 6.34
C CYS A 95 -6.45 4.87 7.80
N THR A 96 -6.30 6.02 8.48
CA THR A 96 -6.71 6.19 9.87
C THR A 96 -8.22 6.08 10.05
N SER A 97 -9.01 6.65 9.14
CA SER A 97 -10.49 6.56 9.18
C SER A 97 -10.98 5.12 8.97
N CYS A 98 -10.25 4.31 8.19
CA CYS A 98 -10.46 2.87 8.07
C CYS A 98 -9.92 2.05 9.26
N GLY A 99 -9.36 2.70 10.29
CA GLY A 99 -8.77 2.04 11.45
C GLY A 99 -7.51 1.24 11.08
N VAL A 100 -6.67 1.77 10.20
CA VAL A 100 -5.41 1.19 9.74
C VAL A 100 -4.27 2.18 9.97
N LEU A 101 -3.19 1.72 10.60
CA LEU A 101 -1.95 2.48 10.77
C LEU A 101 -0.87 1.89 9.88
N HIS A 102 -0.34 2.66 8.92
CA HIS A 102 0.63 2.17 7.94
C HIS A 102 1.98 1.77 8.56
N LYS A 103 2.48 2.52 9.55
CA LYS A 103 3.74 2.32 10.29
C LYS A 103 5.06 2.43 9.51
N ASP A 104 5.04 2.51 8.19
CA ASP A 104 6.26 2.61 7.35
C ASP A 104 6.10 3.68 6.26
N ILE A 105 5.65 4.88 6.63
CA ILE A 105 5.49 6.00 5.68
C ILE A 105 6.86 6.60 5.40
N LYS A 106 7.29 6.51 4.14
CA LYS A 106 8.59 6.96 3.64
C LYS A 106 8.56 7.02 2.11
N PRO A 107 9.50 7.72 1.45
CA PRO A 107 9.47 7.93 -0.01
C PRO A 107 9.44 6.65 -0.84
N GLU A 108 9.95 5.52 -0.35
CA GLU A 108 9.95 4.23 -1.05
C GLU A 108 8.56 3.59 -1.12
N ASN A 109 7.63 4.04 -0.27
CA ASN A 109 6.28 3.51 -0.15
C ASN A 109 5.22 4.53 -0.63
N VAL A 110 5.63 5.56 -1.36
CA VAL A 110 4.78 6.58 -2.00
C VAL A 110 5.02 6.56 -3.49
#